data_AF-A0A093HZY1-F1
#
_entry.id   AF-A0A093HZY1-F1
#
_cell.length_a   1.000
_cell.length_b   1.000
_cell.length_c   1.000
_cell.angle_alpha   90.00
_cell.angle_beta   90.00
_cell.angle_gamma   90.00
#
_symmetry.space_group_name_H-M   'P 1'
#
loop_
_entity.id
_entity.type
_entity.pdbx_description
1 polymer ?
#
loop_
_entity_poly.entity_id
_entity_poly.type
_entity_poly.pdbx_seq_one_letter_code
_entity_poly.pdbx_strand_id
1 'polypeptide(L)'
;LQVDFEDVIAEPVGTYSFDSVWKTSYTTFTVSKYWCYRLLSAILGIPLAVLWGFLFALISFCHIWAVVPCIKSYLIEIQCVGRIYSLCIHTFCDPLFEALARICSNIKVSLRKE
;
A
#
# COMPACT_ATOMS: atom_id res chain seq x y z
N LEU A 1 -13.60 -18.80 25.36
CA LEU A 1 -14.07 -19.91 26.22
C LEU A 1 -12.86 -20.61 26.82
N GLN A 2 -12.65 -20.45 28.11
CA GLN A 2 -11.58 -21.11 28.85
C GLN A 2 -12.10 -22.50 29.20
N VAL A 3 -11.85 -23.49 28.34
CA VAL A 3 -12.15 -24.90 28.66
C VAL A 3 -11.07 -25.35 29.63
N ASP A 4 -11.40 -25.29 30.91
CA ASP A 4 -10.52 -25.69 32.00
C ASP A 4 -10.49 -27.22 32.13
N PHE A 5 -9.35 -27.75 32.58
CA PHE A 5 -9.08 -29.19 32.60
C PHE A 5 -10.04 -29.95 33.52
N GLU A 6 -10.57 -29.24 34.50
CA GLU A 6 -11.55 -29.70 35.48
C GLU A 6 -12.90 -30.08 34.85
N ASP A 7 -13.25 -29.46 33.70
CA ASP A 7 -14.53 -29.64 33.02
C ASP A 7 -14.54 -30.88 32.09
N VAL A 8 -13.38 -31.51 31.89
CA VAL A 8 -13.22 -32.65 30.96
C VAL A 8 -12.75 -33.93 31.67
N ILE A 9 -11.93 -33.85 32.73
CA ILE A 9 -11.28 -35.03 33.34
C ILE A 9 -11.14 -34.94 34.88
N ALA A 10 -12.00 -34.22 35.61
CA ALA A 10 -11.94 -34.24 37.08
C ALA A 10 -12.68 -35.45 37.68
N GLU A 11 -11.92 -36.36 38.31
CA GLU A 11 -12.49 -37.32 39.27
C GLU A 11 -12.84 -36.61 40.59
N PRO A 12 -13.93 -36.99 41.31
CA PRO A 12 -14.43 -36.29 42.48
C PRO A 12 -13.41 -36.26 43.64
N VAL A 13 -13.39 -35.12 44.34
CA VAL A 13 -12.44 -34.80 45.42
C VAL A 13 -12.59 -35.75 46.63
N GLY A 14 -11.77 -36.80 46.69
CA GLY A 14 -11.83 -37.74 47.81
C GLY A 14 -10.70 -38.78 47.95
N THR A 15 -9.76 -38.88 47.01
CA THR A 15 -8.65 -39.86 47.10
C THR A 15 -7.33 -39.27 46.61
N TYR A 16 -6.94 -38.13 47.20
CA TYR A 16 -5.66 -37.50 46.91
C TYR A 16 -4.51 -38.21 47.64
N SER A 17 -3.77 -39.05 46.90
CA SER A 17 -2.41 -39.47 47.27
C SER A 17 -1.33 -38.91 46.33
N PHE A 18 -1.71 -38.17 45.28
CA PHE A 18 -0.79 -37.73 44.21
C PHE A 18 -1.00 -36.28 43.72
N ASP A 19 -0.85 -35.31 44.62
CA ASP A 19 -0.91 -33.87 44.34
C ASP A 19 0.04 -33.42 43.20
N SER A 20 1.20 -34.10 43.08
CA SER A 20 2.17 -33.86 42.02
C SER A 20 1.71 -34.25 40.61
N VAL A 21 0.89 -35.31 40.47
CA VAL A 21 0.40 -35.76 39.15
C VAL A 21 -0.69 -34.82 38.63
N TRP A 22 -1.52 -34.31 39.52
CA TRP A 22 -2.53 -33.29 39.20
C TRP A 22 -1.88 -32.00 38.68
N LYS A 23 -0.89 -31.48 39.41
CA LYS A 23 -0.15 -30.26 39.04
C LYS A 23 0.65 -30.42 37.74
N THR A 24 1.22 -31.60 37.51
CA THR A 24 1.97 -31.91 36.29
C THR A 24 1.03 -32.03 35.08
N SER A 25 -0.13 -32.66 35.24
CA SER A 25 -1.13 -32.80 34.17
C SER A 25 -1.72 -31.46 33.74
N TYR A 26 -2.04 -30.60 34.72
CA TYR A 26 -2.52 -29.23 34.47
C TYR A 26 -1.50 -28.39 33.69
N THR A 27 -0.22 -28.51 34.06
CA THR A 27 0.88 -27.80 33.40
C THR A 27 1.06 -28.29 31.96
N THR A 28 1.13 -29.61 31.75
CA THR A 28 1.31 -30.20 30.42
C THR A 28 0.16 -29.87 29.47
N PHE A 29 -1.09 -29.85 29.96
CA PHE A 29 -2.25 -29.48 29.15
C PHE A 29 -2.22 -28.03 28.69
N THR A 30 -1.87 -27.12 29.59
CA THR A 30 -1.80 -25.67 29.30
C THR A 30 -0.67 -25.36 28.31
N VAL A 31 0.49 -25.98 28.50
CA VAL A 31 1.65 -25.85 27.60
C VAL A 31 1.31 -26.42 26.22
N SER A 32 0.65 -27.57 26.15
CA SER A 32 0.27 -28.21 24.88
C SER A 32 -0.70 -27.35 24.08
N LYS A 33 -1.70 -26.73 24.72
CA LYS A 33 -2.61 -25.78 24.05
C LYS A 33 -1.84 -24.59 23.46
N TYR A 34 -0.98 -23.96 24.26
CA TYR A 34 -0.22 -22.78 23.82
C TYR A 34 0.73 -23.08 22.66
N TRP A 35 1.44 -24.22 22.72
CA TRP A 35 2.30 -24.68 21.63
C TRP A 35 1.51 -25.05 20.37
N CYS A 36 0.34 -25.68 20.52
CA CYS A 36 -0.53 -25.98 19.39
C CYS A 36 -0.99 -24.71 18.67
N TYR A 37 -1.45 -23.68 19.39
CA TYR A 37 -1.85 -22.41 18.76
C TYR A 37 -0.70 -21.69 18.04
N ARG A 38 0.51 -21.68 18.63
CA ARG A 38 1.69 -21.10 18.00
C ARG A 38 2.13 -21.87 16.77
N LEU A 39 2.12 -23.20 16.84
CA LEU A 39 2.50 -24.06 15.72
C LEU A 39 1.49 -23.95 14.58
N LEU A 40 0.19 -23.96 14.88
CA LEU A 40 -0.88 -23.80 13.89
C LEU A 40 -0.79 -22.41 13.21
N SER A 41 -0.57 -21.36 14.01
CA SER A 41 -0.38 -20.00 13.48
C SER A 41 0.88 -19.90 12.63
N ALA A 42 1.98 -20.56 13.00
CA ALA A 42 3.19 -20.60 12.20
C ALA A 42 2.99 -21.36 10.89
N ILE A 43 2.37 -22.56 10.94
CA ILE A 43 2.10 -23.39 9.76
C ILE A 43 1.16 -22.71 8.78
N LEU A 44 0.21 -21.90 9.25
CA LEU A 44 -0.68 -21.12 8.38
C LEU A 44 -0.07 -19.77 7.96
N GLY A 45 0.73 -19.15 8.83
CA GLY A 45 1.36 -17.86 8.58
C GLY A 45 2.51 -17.95 7.57
N ILE A 46 3.34 -18.99 7.64
CA ILE A 46 4.46 -19.23 6.71
C ILE A 46 4.00 -19.33 5.24
N PRO A 47 3.04 -20.19 4.85
CA PRO A 47 2.59 -20.28 3.46
C PRO A 47 1.93 -18.97 3.00
N LEU A 48 1.21 -18.28 3.89
CA LEU A 48 0.62 -16.99 3.56
C LEU A 48 1.72 -15.95 3.29
N ALA A 49 2.76 -15.89 4.12
CA ALA A 49 3.90 -15.00 3.92
C ALA A 49 4.66 -15.31 2.63
N VAL A 50 4.85 -16.58 2.29
CA VAL A 50 5.49 -17.01 1.03
C VAL A 50 4.63 -16.60 -0.18
N LEU A 51 3.32 -16.81 -0.12
CA LEU A 51 2.39 -16.39 -1.18
C LEU A 51 2.43 -14.86 -1.39
N TRP A 52 2.36 -14.09 -0.31
CA TRP A 52 2.46 -12.63 -0.37
C TRP A 52 3.81 -12.15 -0.90
N GLY A 53 4.91 -12.77 -0.46
CA GLY A 53 6.25 -12.46 -0.95
C GLY A 53 6.40 -12.73 -2.44
N PHE A 54 5.87 -13.87 -2.92
CA PHE A 54 5.88 -14.22 -4.33
C PHE A 54 5.06 -13.24 -5.18
N LEU A 55 3.85 -12.89 -4.75
CA LEU A 55 3.01 -11.90 -5.42
C LEU A 55 3.72 -10.54 -5.51
N PHE A 56 4.33 -10.09 -4.41
CA PHE A 56 5.07 -8.84 -4.37
C PHE A 56 6.28 -8.85 -5.32
N ALA A 57 6.98 -9.97 -5.42
CA ALA A 57 8.09 -10.13 -6.36
C ALA A 57 7.63 -10.02 -7.82
N LEU A 58 6.51 -10.67 -8.18
CA LEU A 58 5.95 -10.59 -9.53
C LEU A 58 5.51 -9.16 -9.88
N ILE A 59 4.81 -8.49 -8.95
CA ILE A 59 4.41 -7.08 -9.12
C ILE A 59 5.63 -6.19 -9.31
N SER A 60 6.67 -6.37 -8.50
CA SER A 60 7.91 -5.61 -8.60
C SER A 60 8.60 -5.82 -9.95
N PHE A 61 8.63 -7.06 -10.44
CA PHE A 61 9.14 -7.37 -11.77
C PHE A 61 8.33 -6.67 -12.87
N CYS A 62 7.00 -6.83 -12.87
CA CYS A 62 6.14 -6.14 -13.83
C CYS A 62 6.28 -4.61 -13.76
N HIS A 63 6.44 -4.04 -12.58
CA HIS A 63 6.62 -2.61 -12.42
C HIS A 63 7.93 -2.12 -13.05
N ILE A 64 9.06 -2.77 -12.76
CA ILE A 64 10.36 -2.38 -13.32
C ILE A 64 10.39 -2.57 -14.83
N TRP A 65 9.85 -3.67 -15.33
CA TRP A 65 9.98 -4.05 -16.74
C TRP A 65 8.86 -3.56 -17.65
N ALA A 66 7.65 -3.29 -17.13
CA ALA A 66 6.53 -2.81 -17.93
C ALA A 66 6.13 -1.38 -17.57
N VAL A 67 6.02 -1.05 -16.28
CA VAL A 67 5.56 0.28 -15.85
C VAL A 67 6.61 1.35 -16.13
N VAL A 68 7.88 1.11 -15.81
CA VAL A 68 8.96 2.09 -16.10
C VAL A 68 9.06 2.42 -17.59
N PRO A 69 9.14 1.46 -18.54
CA PRO A 69 9.17 1.82 -19.95
C PRO A 69 7.87 2.46 -20.43
N CYS A 70 6.71 2.07 -19.89
CA CYS A 70 5.44 2.72 -20.20
C CYS A 70 5.43 4.20 -19.79
N ILE A 71 5.89 4.51 -18.56
CA ILE A 71 6.01 5.89 -18.08
C ILE A 71 6.99 6.68 -18.95
N LYS A 72 8.13 6.09 -19.31
CA LYS A 72 9.13 6.73 -20.17
C LYS A 72 8.56 7.02 -21.56
N SER A 73 7.82 6.08 -22.15
CA SER A 73 7.12 6.27 -23.43
C SER A 73 6.11 7.40 -23.34
N TYR A 74 5.27 7.40 -22.31
CA TYR A 74 4.25 8.43 -22.11
C TYR A 74 4.86 9.83 -21.91
N LEU A 75 5.99 9.91 -21.21
CA LEU A 75 6.71 11.17 -21.04
C LEU A 75 7.22 11.72 -22.38
N ILE A 76 7.72 10.85 -23.27
CA ILE A 76 8.16 11.26 -24.62
C ILE A 76 6.98 11.78 -25.43
N GLU A 77 5.83 11.09 -25.39
CA GLU A 77 4.61 11.52 -26.07
C GLU A 77 4.14 12.89 -25.57
N ILE A 78 4.08 13.11 -24.25
CA ILE A 78 3.72 14.41 -23.67
C ILE A 78 4.72 15.48 -24.07
N GLN A 79 6.02 15.20 -24.07
CA GLN A 79 7.03 16.17 -24.50
C GLN A 79 6.84 16.57 -25.96
N CYS A 80 6.46 15.63 -26.83
CA CYS A 80 6.15 15.91 -28.22
C CYS A 80 4.90 16.81 -28.35
N VAL A 81 3.80 16.43 -27.70
CA VAL A 81 2.56 17.22 -27.68
C VAL A 81 2.78 18.61 -27.10
N GLY A 82 3.55 18.72 -26.03
CA GLY A 82 3.89 20.00 -25.39
C GLY A 82 4.68 20.92 -26.31
N ARG A 83 5.60 20.38 -27.12
CA ARG A 83 6.32 21.15 -28.14
C ARG A 83 5.40 21.64 -29.25
N ILE A 84 4.52 20.78 -29.77
CA ILE A 84 3.54 21.15 -30.78
C ILE A 84 2.62 22.24 -30.24
N TYR A 85 2.12 22.06 -29.02
CA TYR A 85 1.28 23.04 -28.34
C TYR A 85 1.99 24.39 -28.17
N SER A 86 3.24 24.38 -27.70
CA SER A 86 4.05 25.60 -27.58
C SER A 86 4.25 26.30 -28.94
N LEU A 87 4.47 25.53 -30.00
CA LEU A 87 4.62 26.07 -31.35
C LEU A 87 3.31 26.71 -31.85
N CYS A 88 2.18 26.07 -31.59
CA CYS A 88 0.86 26.61 -31.91
C CYS A 88 0.62 27.93 -31.17
N ILE A 89 0.88 27.98 -29.87
CA ILE A 89 0.74 29.22 -29.09
C ILE A 89 1.66 30.31 -29.65
N HIS A 90 2.91 30.00 -29.96
CA HIS A 90 3.83 31.00 -30.53
C HIS A 90 3.43 31.45 -31.94
N THR A 91 2.80 30.60 -32.74
CA THR A 91 2.40 30.95 -34.10
C THR A 91 1.08 31.73 -34.13
N PHE A 92 0.17 31.48 -33.19
CA PHE A 92 -1.16 32.10 -33.17
C PHE A 92 -1.28 33.22 -32.14
N CYS A 93 -0.86 32.97 -30.90
CA CYS A 93 -1.05 33.90 -29.79
C CYS A 93 -0.04 35.04 -29.84
N ASP A 94 1.25 34.81 -30.08
CA ASP A 94 2.23 35.91 -30.17
C ASP A 94 1.82 36.99 -31.20
N PRO A 95 1.48 36.66 -32.47
CA PRO A 95 1.09 37.71 -33.42
C PRO A 95 -0.25 38.36 -33.07
N LEU A 96 -1.18 37.64 -32.43
CA LEU A 96 -2.44 38.23 -31.94
C LEU A 96 -2.18 39.23 -30.80
N PHE A 97 -1.38 38.85 -29.82
CA PHE A 97 -1.03 39.72 -28.70
C PHE A 97 -0.18 40.91 -29.16
N GLU A 98 0.75 40.72 -30.09
CA GLU A 98 1.52 41.80 -30.72
C GLU A 98 0.60 42.76 -31.49
N ALA A 99 -0.35 42.25 -32.27
CA ALA A 99 -1.32 43.09 -32.98
C ALA A 99 -2.22 43.89 -32.03
N LEU A 100 -2.73 43.26 -30.97
CA LEU A 100 -3.51 43.93 -29.92
C LEU A 100 -2.68 44.99 -29.19
N ALA A 101 -1.42 44.68 -28.87
CA ALA A 101 -0.51 45.62 -28.24
C ALA A 101 -0.27 46.86 -29.11
N ARG A 102 -0.13 46.70 -30.44
CA ARG A 102 0.00 47.82 -31.39
C ARG A 102 -1.26 48.66 -31.53
N ILE A 103 -2.44 48.04 -31.44
CA ILE A 103 -3.72 48.78 -31.44
C ILE A 103 -3.83 49.60 -30.17
N CYS A 104 -3.59 48.99 -29.01
CA CYS A 104 -3.64 49.66 -27.71
C CYS A 104 -2.58 50.76 -27.56
N SER A 105 -1.36 50.57 -28.11
CA SER A 105 -0.29 51.58 -28.03
C SER A 105 -0.56 52.83 -28.87
N ASN A 106 -1.37 52.73 -29.92
CA ASN A 106 -1.81 53.89 -30.70
C ASN A 106 -2.86 54.75 -29.97
N ILE A 107 -3.47 54.25 -28.90
CA ILE A 107 -4.45 55.00 -28.11
C ILE A 107 -3.69 55.92 -27.16
N LYS A 108 -3.41 57.16 -27.60
CA LYS A 108 -2.85 58.21 -26.75
C LYS A 108 -3.93 58.73 -25.78
N VAL A 109 -3.93 58.23 -24.55
CA VAL A 109 -4.78 58.75 -23.48
C VAL A 109 -4.15 60.02 -22.93
N SER A 110 -4.77 61.17 -23.21
CA SER A 110 -4.44 62.44 -22.54
C SER A 110 -5.22 62.51 -21.23
N LEU A 111 -4.52 62.28 -20.11
CA LEU A 111 -5.08 62.51 -18.78
C LEU A 111 -5.18 64.02 -18.55
N ARG A 112 -6.39 64.57 -18.64
CA ARG A 112 -6.71 65.90 -18.12
C ARG A 112 -6.74 65.80 -16.61
N LYS A 113 -5.75 66.41 -15.95
CA LYS A 113 -5.69 66.54 -14.49
C LYS A 113 -6.58 67.74 -14.12
N GLU A 114 -7.70 67.47 -13.46
CA GLU A 114 -8.44 68.49 -12.70
C GLU A 114 -7.75 68.75 -11.36
#